data_AF-A0A7X6YU89-F1
#
_entry.id   AF-A0A7X6YU89-F1
#
_cell.length_a   1.000
_cell.length_b   1.000
_cell.length_c   1.000
_cell.angle_alpha   90.00
_cell.angle_beta   90.00
_cell.angle_gamma   90.00
#
_symmetry.space_group_name_H-M   'P 1'
#
loop_
_entity.id
_entity.type
_entity.pdbx_description
1 polymer ?
#
loop_
_entity_poly.entity_id
_entity_poly.type
_entity_poly.pdbx_seq_one_letter_code
_entity_poly.pdbx_strand_id
1 'polypeptide(L)'
;MNFIAFRNRFIELGCVNTQQIRAIYPEFNSNNLTRWLKQGLMLKLRQSYYSFAELLGRPDFALYISNRIYKPSYISLHTVLAFYGMIPEAVTQITAVSSLKTAVFQNAFGVYSYKT
;
A
#
# COMPACT_ATOMS: atom_id res chain seq x y z
N MET A 1 -20.56 -8.74 6.19
CA MET A 1 -19.81 -7.93 7.18
C MET A 1 -20.01 -6.44 6.89
N ASN A 2 -20.22 -5.62 7.91
CA ASN A 2 -20.32 -4.15 7.79
C ASN A 2 -18.91 -3.53 7.62
N PHE A 3 -18.81 -2.39 6.92
CA PHE A 3 -17.58 -1.61 6.78
C PHE A 3 -16.99 -1.20 8.12
N ILE A 4 -17.80 -0.74 9.08
CA ILE A 4 -17.29 -0.29 10.40
C ILE A 4 -16.56 -1.42 11.12
N ALA A 5 -17.15 -2.63 11.11
CA ALA A 5 -16.53 -3.82 11.69
C ALA A 5 -15.23 -4.22 10.95
N PHE A 6 -15.24 -4.15 9.61
CA PHE A 6 -14.04 -4.39 8.80
C PHE A 6 -12.94 -3.36 9.14
N ARG A 7 -13.28 -2.07 9.16
CA ARG A 7 -12.38 -0.98 9.49
C ARG A 7 -11.74 -1.20 10.85
N ASN A 8 -12.53 -1.35 11.90
CA ASN A 8 -12.00 -1.52 13.27
C ASN A 8 -11.09 -2.74 13.40
N ARG A 9 -11.28 -3.79 12.59
CA ARG A 9 -10.43 -4.98 12.61
C ARG A 9 -9.11 -4.80 11.86
N PHE A 10 -9.12 -4.05 10.77
CA PHE A 10 -8.01 -4.04 9.81
C PHE A 10 -7.26 -2.71 9.72
N ILE A 11 -7.78 -1.63 10.31
CA ILE A 11 -7.22 -0.29 10.16
C ILE A 11 -5.77 -0.19 10.68
N GLU A 12 -5.47 -0.85 11.80
CA GLU A 12 -4.12 -0.90 12.37
C GLU A 12 -3.10 -1.60 11.47
N LEU A 13 -3.55 -2.51 10.58
CA LEU A 13 -2.66 -3.11 9.59
C LEU A 13 -2.35 -2.13 8.45
N GLY A 14 -3.21 -1.15 8.22
CA GLY A 14 -3.13 -0.13 7.18
C GLY A 14 -3.31 -0.64 5.75
N CYS A 15 -2.52 -1.65 5.37
CA CYS A 15 -2.53 -2.30 4.08
C CYS A 15 -2.99 -3.75 4.23
N VAL A 16 -4.07 -4.08 3.53
CA VAL A 16 -4.70 -5.41 3.56
C VAL A 16 -4.64 -6.06 2.20
N ASN A 17 -4.35 -7.35 2.18
CA ASN A 17 -4.48 -8.16 0.97
C ASN A 17 -5.70 -9.10 1.05
N THR A 18 -6.22 -9.50 -0.10
CA THR A 18 -7.44 -10.34 -0.15
C THR A 18 -7.25 -11.70 0.52
N GLN A 19 -6.04 -12.26 0.51
CA GLN A 19 -5.74 -13.55 1.14
C GLN A 19 -5.81 -13.47 2.67
N GLN A 20 -5.29 -12.39 3.27
CA GLN A 20 -5.35 -12.09 4.70
C GLN A 20 -6.80 -11.91 5.16
N ILE A 21 -7.61 -11.21 4.35
CA ILE A 21 -9.03 -11.04 4.67
C ILE A 21 -9.72 -12.40 4.71
N ARG A 22 -9.50 -13.25 3.70
CA ARG A 22 -10.08 -14.60 3.63
C ARG A 22 -9.56 -15.54 4.72
N ALA A 23 -8.31 -15.41 5.13
CA ALA A 23 -7.74 -16.21 6.20
C ALA A 23 -8.42 -15.95 7.56
N ILE A 24 -8.81 -14.69 7.81
CA ILE A 24 -9.50 -14.31 9.05
C ILE A 24 -11.02 -14.49 8.93
N TYR A 25 -11.58 -14.21 7.74
CA TYR A 25 -13.01 -14.32 7.44
C TYR A 25 -13.20 -15.11 6.14
N PRO A 26 -13.29 -16.45 6.21
CA PRO A 26 -13.47 -17.30 5.04
C PRO A 26 -14.73 -16.96 4.23
N GLU A 27 -15.82 -16.63 4.92
CA GLU A 27 -17.12 -16.23 4.34
C GLU A 27 -17.15 -14.79 3.82
N PHE A 28 -15.99 -14.13 3.69
CA PHE A 28 -15.94 -12.74 3.23
C PHE A 28 -16.33 -12.61 1.76
N ASN A 29 -17.43 -11.90 1.51
CA ASN A 29 -17.87 -11.58 0.15
C ASN A 29 -17.00 -10.47 -0.48
N SER A 30 -16.25 -10.81 -1.53
CA SER A 30 -15.39 -9.89 -2.29
C SER A 30 -16.12 -8.67 -2.86
N ASN A 31 -17.42 -8.76 -3.13
CA ASN A 31 -18.22 -7.64 -3.65
C ASN A 31 -18.26 -6.47 -2.66
N ASN A 32 -18.04 -6.72 -1.37
CA ASN A 32 -17.92 -5.66 -0.37
C ASN A 32 -16.75 -4.72 -0.68
N LEU A 33 -15.58 -5.26 -1.05
CA LEU A 33 -14.42 -4.43 -1.41
C LEU A 33 -14.74 -3.57 -2.63
N THR A 34 -15.33 -4.15 -3.68
CA THR A 34 -15.73 -3.40 -4.87
C THR A 34 -16.69 -2.27 -4.53
N ARG A 35 -17.68 -2.52 -3.66
CA ARG A 35 -18.61 -1.50 -3.20
C ARG A 35 -17.90 -0.39 -2.41
N TRP A 36 -17.02 -0.75 -1.46
CA TRP A 36 -16.31 0.22 -0.64
C TRP A 36 -15.28 1.05 -1.42
N LEU A 37 -14.69 0.48 -2.48
CA LEU A 37 -13.88 1.22 -3.44
C LEU A 37 -14.71 2.25 -4.21
N LYS A 38 -15.89 1.86 -4.70
CA LYS A 38 -16.82 2.79 -5.39
C LYS A 38 -17.30 3.92 -4.47
N GLN A 39 -17.45 3.63 -3.17
CA GLN A 39 -17.83 4.62 -2.16
C GLN A 39 -16.66 5.50 -1.69
N GLY A 40 -15.43 5.26 -2.14
CA GLY A 40 -14.25 6.01 -1.71
C GLY A 40 -13.80 5.72 -0.28
N LEU A 41 -14.34 4.68 0.36
CA LEU A 41 -13.96 4.27 1.72
C LEU A 41 -12.64 3.51 1.75
N MET A 42 -12.34 2.81 0.66
CA MET A 42 -11.08 2.10 0.44
C MET A 42 -10.45 2.51 -0.88
N LEU A 43 -9.13 2.38 -0.95
CA LEU A 43 -8.33 2.68 -2.12
C LEU A 43 -7.57 1.43 -2.55
N LYS A 44 -7.52 1.18 -3.87
CA LYS A 44 -6.72 0.09 -4.43
C LYS A 44 -5.26 0.52 -4.50
N LEU A 45 -4.37 -0.28 -3.93
CA LEU A 45 -2.92 -0.03 -3.98
C LEU A 45 -2.29 -0.70 -5.20
N ARG A 46 -2.64 -1.97 -5.42
CA ARG A 46 -2.33 -2.78 -6.61
C ARG A 46 -3.29 -3.96 -6.67
N GLN A 47 -3.08 -4.90 -7.58
CA GLN A 47 -3.91 -6.10 -7.64
C GLN A 47 -3.91 -6.85 -6.31
N SER A 48 -5.10 -7.09 -5.74
CA SER A 48 -5.34 -7.76 -4.46
C SER A 48 -4.82 -7.05 -3.20
N TYR A 49 -4.38 -5.79 -3.30
CA TYR A 49 -3.92 -4.99 -2.16
C TYR A 49 -4.73 -3.69 -2.06
N TYR A 50 -5.18 -3.38 -0.85
CA TYR A 50 -6.04 -2.24 -0.58
C TYR A 50 -5.61 -1.53 0.71
N SER A 51 -5.97 -0.26 0.82
CA SER A 51 -5.83 0.54 2.04
C SER A 51 -7.11 1.31 2.30
N PHE A 52 -7.25 1.81 3.52
CA PHE A 52 -8.32 2.73 3.89
C PHE A 52 -8.03 4.13 3.36
N ALA A 53 -9.06 4.81 2.86
CA ALA A 53 -8.91 6.15 2.29
C ALA A 53 -8.51 7.18 3.34
N GLU A 54 -8.94 7.02 4.59
CA GLU A 54 -8.57 7.88 5.73
C GLU A 54 -7.08 7.86 6.09
N LEU A 55 -6.32 6.86 5.61
CA LEU A 55 -4.86 6.82 5.81
C LEU A 55 -4.11 7.65 4.76
N LEU A 56 -4.83 8.21 3.78
CA LEU A 56 -4.25 9.11 2.79
C LEU A 56 -3.74 10.38 3.50
N GLY A 57 -2.50 10.78 3.20
CA GLY A 57 -1.85 11.92 3.85
C GLY A 57 -1.25 11.63 5.23
N ARG A 58 -1.42 10.41 5.77
CA ARG A 58 -0.69 10.01 6.98
C ARG A 58 0.82 10.01 6.67
N PRO A 59 1.66 10.67 7.51
CA PRO A 59 3.11 10.68 7.33
C PRO A 59 3.67 9.26 7.21
N ASP A 60 4.67 9.10 6.35
CA ASP A 60 5.41 7.85 6.09
C ASP A 60 4.58 6.66 5.60
N PHE A 61 3.27 6.80 5.45
CA PHE A 61 2.39 5.69 5.09
C PHE A 61 2.62 5.21 3.65
N ALA A 62 3.03 6.11 2.76
CA ALA A 62 3.47 5.74 1.42
C ALA A 62 4.73 4.84 1.48
N LEU A 63 5.72 5.17 2.32
CA LEU A 63 6.90 4.32 2.54
C LEU A 63 6.47 2.94 3.07
N TYR A 64 5.55 2.90 4.04
CA TYR A 64 4.97 1.65 4.53
C TYR A 64 4.34 0.82 3.41
N ILE A 65 3.51 1.43 2.56
CA ILE A 65 2.86 0.75 1.42
C ILE A 65 3.90 0.11 0.51
N SER A 66 5.00 0.80 0.18
CA SER A 66 6.07 0.28 -0.70
C SER A 66 6.57 -1.09 -0.25
N ASN A 67 6.95 -1.20 1.02
CA ASN A 67 7.46 -2.45 1.60
C ASN A 67 6.39 -3.55 1.72
N ARG A 68 5.10 -3.19 1.72
CA ARG A 68 4.00 -4.15 1.87
C ARG A 68 3.54 -4.71 0.53
N ILE A 69 3.49 -3.89 -0.50
CA ILE A 69 2.91 -4.28 -1.78
C ILE A 69 3.89 -5.06 -2.67
N TYR A 70 5.20 -5.08 -2.40
CA TYR A 70 6.16 -5.79 -3.26
C TYR A 70 7.26 -6.57 -2.51
N LYS A 71 6.88 -7.45 -1.61
CA LYS A 71 7.85 -8.29 -0.88
C LYS A 71 8.64 -9.22 -1.81
N PRO A 72 9.96 -9.43 -1.59
CA PRO A 72 10.79 -8.95 -0.48
C PRO A 72 11.55 -7.64 -0.78
N SER A 73 10.87 -6.56 -1.17
CA SER A 73 11.52 -5.27 -1.43
C SER A 73 11.98 -4.52 -0.17
N TYR A 74 13.00 -3.67 -0.34
CA TYR A 74 13.49 -2.72 0.65
C TYR A 74 13.69 -1.32 0.01
N ILE A 75 13.20 -0.26 0.67
CA ILE A 75 13.32 1.13 0.19
C ILE A 75 14.79 1.55 0.12
N SER A 76 15.21 2.08 -1.02
CA SER A 76 16.64 2.32 -1.31
C SER A 76 16.83 3.49 -2.30
N LEU A 77 18.06 3.63 -2.82
CA LEU A 77 18.44 4.59 -3.86
C LEU A 77 18.07 6.04 -3.46
N HIS A 78 17.61 6.84 -4.41
CA HIS A 78 17.26 8.25 -4.22
C HIS A 78 16.32 8.48 -3.04
N THR A 79 15.36 7.58 -2.80
CA THR A 79 14.42 7.74 -1.67
C THR A 79 15.14 7.75 -0.33
N VAL A 80 16.11 6.85 -0.11
CA VAL A 80 16.87 6.81 1.14
C VAL A 80 17.83 8.00 1.24
N LEU A 81 18.50 8.35 0.15
CA LEU A 81 19.39 9.53 0.12
C LEU A 81 18.62 10.80 0.50
N ALA A 82 17.44 11.01 -0.07
CA ALA A 82 16.60 12.15 0.26
C ALA A 82 16.04 12.07 1.69
N PHE A 83 15.63 10.89 2.14
CA PHE A 83 15.15 10.67 3.52
C PHE A 83 16.19 11.07 4.58
N TYR A 84 17.48 10.78 4.33
CA TYR A 84 18.59 11.18 5.20
C TYR A 84 19.18 12.56 4.90
N GLY A 85 18.59 13.32 3.96
CA GLY A 85 19.09 14.65 3.59
C GLY A 85 20.46 14.65 2.90
N MET A 86 20.87 13.51 2.33
CA MET A 86 22.13 13.38 1.59
C MET A 86 22.09 14.04 0.21
N ILE A 87 20.88 14.27 -0.33
CA ILE A 87 20.67 14.95 -1.61
C ILE A 87 19.60 16.05 -1.46
N PRO A 88 19.74 17.19 -2.13
CA PRO A 88 18.76 18.28 -2.11
C PRO A 88 17.55 18.05 -3.05
N GLU A 89 17.66 17.13 -4.00
CA GLU A 89 16.61 16.88 -4.99
C GLU A 89 15.35 16.27 -4.35
N ALA A 90 14.20 16.86 -4.70
CA ALA A 90 12.92 16.31 -4.28
C ALA A 90 12.63 15.00 -5.02
N VAL A 91 12.45 13.91 -4.26
CA VAL A 91 12.15 12.59 -4.80
C VAL A 91 10.63 12.40 -4.92
N THR A 92 10.14 12.32 -6.16
CA THR A 92 8.70 12.21 -6.47
C THR A 92 8.19 10.77 -6.51
N GLN A 93 9.09 9.78 -6.60
CA GLN A 93 8.77 8.35 -6.63
C GLN A 93 9.49 7.60 -5.51
N ILE A 94 8.77 6.72 -4.82
CA ILE A 94 9.38 5.84 -3.82
C ILE A 94 10.07 4.70 -4.56
N THR A 95 11.38 4.59 -4.37
CA THR A 95 12.21 3.59 -5.02
C THR A 95 12.64 2.54 -4.01
N ALA A 96 12.51 1.28 -4.40
CA ALA A 96 12.90 0.14 -3.59
C ALA A 96 13.66 -0.89 -4.45
N VAL A 97 14.53 -1.67 -3.84
CA VAL A 97 15.26 -2.78 -4.47
C VAL A 97 14.66 -4.10 -4.01
N SER A 98 14.56 -5.07 -4.92
CA SER A 98 14.03 -6.41 -4.66
C SER A 98 14.73 -7.42 -5.56
N SER A 99 14.87 -8.66 -5.09
CA SER A 99 15.38 -9.77 -5.91
C SER A 99 14.40 -10.22 -7.01
N LEU A 100 13.19 -9.64 -7.04
CA LEU A 100 12.19 -9.88 -8.07
C LEU A 100 12.43 -8.99 -9.29
N LYS A 101 11.69 -9.26 -10.38
CA LYS A 101 11.69 -8.40 -11.57
C LYS A 101 11.38 -6.95 -11.24
N THR A 102 11.89 -6.03 -12.05
CA THR A 102 11.54 -4.61 -11.94
C THR A 102 10.05 -4.39 -12.16
N ALA A 103 9.45 -3.45 -11.41
CA ALA A 103 8.02 -3.16 -11.51
C ALA A 103 7.75 -1.69 -11.16
N VAL A 104 6.65 -1.13 -11.68
CA VAL A 104 6.15 0.19 -11.30
C VAL A 104 4.67 0.09 -10.96
N PHE A 105 4.25 0.65 -9.83
CA PHE A 105 2.85 0.76 -9.44
C PHE A 105 2.53 2.22 -9.11
N GLN A 106 1.36 2.67 -9.53
CA GLN A 106 0.84 4.00 -9.19
C GLN A 106 -0.54 3.83 -8.54
N ASN A 107 -0.74 4.54 -7.44
CA ASN A 107 -2.03 4.64 -6.76
C ASN A 107 -2.16 6.00 -6.05
N ALA A 108 -3.26 6.19 -5.33
CA ALA A 108 -3.55 7.44 -4.63
C ALA A 108 -2.47 7.87 -3.62
N PHE A 109 -1.69 6.94 -3.08
CA PHE A 109 -0.64 7.23 -2.09
C PHE A 109 0.71 7.61 -2.74
N GLY A 110 0.89 7.37 -4.04
CA GLY A 110 2.12 7.73 -4.75
C GLY A 110 2.51 6.77 -5.86
N VAL A 111 3.73 6.97 -6.36
CA VAL A 111 4.37 6.16 -7.40
C VAL A 111 5.47 5.32 -6.76
N TYR A 112 5.46 4.02 -7.03
CA TYR A 112 6.36 3.03 -6.47
C TYR A 112 7.16 2.36 -7.58
N SER A 113 8.49 2.46 -7.50
CA SER A 113 9.43 1.94 -8.49
C SER A 113 10.31 0.87 -7.83
N TYR A 114 10.27 -0.34 -8.37
CA TYR A 114 11.03 -1.48 -7.87
C TYR A 114 12.13 -1.84 -8.86
N LYS A 115 13.37 -1.89 -8.37
CA LYS A 115 14.58 -2.21 -9.12
C LYS A 115 15.16 -3.55 -8.64
N THR A 116 15.94 -4.19 -9.51
CA THR A 116 16.71 -5.40 -9.20
C THR A 116 18.14 -5.02 -8.90
#